data_AF-A0A8C9M7X7-F1
#
_entry.id   AF-A0A8C9M7X7-F1
#
_cell.length_a   1.000
_cell.length_b   1.000
_cell.length_c   1.000
_cell.angle_alpha   90.00
_cell.angle_beta   90.00
_cell.angle_gamma   90.00
#
_symmetry.space_group_name_H-M   'P 1'
#
loop_
_entity.id
_entity.type
_entity.pdbx_description
1 polymer ?
#
loop_
_entity_poly.entity_id
_entity_poly.type
_entity_poly.pdbx_seq_one_letter_code
_entity_poly.pdbx_strand_id
1 'polypeptide(L)'
;TGKPGPPGPPGDPGPPGPVGPPGEKGEPGKTGPPGLPGAGGSGAISTATYTTVPRVAFYAGLKNPHEGYEVLKFDDVVTNLGNNYDATSGKFTCNIPGTYFFTYHVLMRGGDGTSMWADLCKNGQVGPAGAWAPSRLKIFPPPSEGFYKGGSGEAGSSHPFSEQRN
;
A
#
# COMPACT_ATOMS: atom_id res chain seq x y z
N THR A 1 89.52 -17.12 -24.02
CA THR A 1 88.51 -16.65 -23.05
C THR A 1 87.13 -16.82 -23.67
N GLY A 2 86.24 -17.57 -23.02
CA GLY A 2 84.92 -17.93 -23.58
C GLY A 2 83.91 -16.79 -23.49
N LYS A 3 83.00 -16.70 -24.47
CA LYS A 3 81.93 -15.69 -24.47
C LYS A 3 80.98 -15.94 -23.29
N PRO A 4 80.46 -14.89 -22.62
CA PRO A 4 79.43 -15.04 -21.60
C PRO A 4 78.25 -15.84 -22.11
N GLY A 5 77.69 -16.69 -21.24
CA GLY A 5 76.48 -17.45 -21.56
C GLY A 5 75.28 -16.55 -21.82
N PRO A 6 74.26 -17.03 -22.54
CA PRO A 6 73.02 -16.29 -22.74
C PRO A 6 72.34 -16.01 -21.39
N PRO A 7 71.64 -14.87 -21.25
CA PRO A 7 70.80 -14.61 -20.09
C PRO A 7 69.79 -15.74 -19.87
N GLY A 8 69.47 -16.02 -18.61
CA GLY A 8 68.43 -16.98 -18.26
C GLY A 8 67.05 -16.52 -18.74
N PRO A 9 66.08 -17.45 -18.84
CA PRO A 9 64.71 -17.10 -19.17
C PRO A 9 64.10 -16.15 -18.11
N PRO A 10 63.14 -15.29 -18.49
CA PRO A 10 62.36 -14.52 -17.53
C PRO A 10 61.68 -15.45 -16.51
N GLY A 11 61.58 -15.01 -15.26
CA GLY A 11 60.86 -15.73 -14.22
C GLY A 11 59.36 -15.78 -14.48
N ASP A 12 58.68 -16.72 -13.83
CA ASP A 12 57.22 -16.86 -13.95
C ASP A 12 56.48 -15.61 -13.43
N PRO A 13 55.30 -15.28 -14.01
CA PRO A 13 54.45 -14.21 -13.48
C PRO A 13 54.08 -14.46 -12.01
N GLY A 14 54.07 -13.39 -11.22
CA GLY A 14 53.62 -13.47 -9.83
C GLY A 14 52.15 -13.87 -9.70
N PRO A 15 51.73 -14.35 -8.52
CA PRO A 15 50.34 -14.68 -8.27
C PRO A 15 49.43 -13.44 -8.37
N PRO A 16 48.13 -13.61 -8.71
CA PRO A 16 47.16 -12.52 -8.68
C PRO A 16 47.12 -11.84 -7.30
N GLY A 17 46.93 -10.52 -7.31
CA GLY A 17 46.77 -9.75 -6.07
C GLY A 17 45.51 -10.15 -5.29
N PRO A 18 45.43 -9.81 -4.00
CA PRO A 18 44.24 -10.04 -3.19
C PRO A 18 43.03 -9.26 -3.71
N VAL A 19 41.83 -9.78 -3.45
CA VAL A 19 40.56 -9.08 -3.73
C VAL A 19 40.51 -7.78 -2.92
N GLY A 20 40.05 -6.70 -3.55
CA GLY A 20 39.89 -5.40 -2.89
C GLY A 20 38.85 -5.43 -1.76
N PRO A 21 38.89 -4.48 -0.83
CA PRO A 21 37.91 -4.38 0.24
C PRO A 21 36.49 -4.13 -0.31
N PRO A 22 35.43 -4.53 0.41
CA PRO A 22 34.06 -4.15 0.08
C PRO A 22 33.89 -2.64 -0.02
N GLY A 23 33.06 -2.18 -0.97
CA GLY A 23 32.75 -0.76 -1.13
C GLY A 23 32.04 -0.18 0.10
N GLU A 24 32.17 1.13 0.30
CA GLU A 24 31.51 1.82 1.39
C GLU A 24 29.97 1.74 1.25
N LYS A 25 29.28 1.63 2.40
CA LYS A 25 27.82 1.69 2.44
C LYS A 25 27.38 3.08 1.94
N GLY A 26 26.42 3.12 1.02
CA GLY A 26 25.84 4.38 0.54
C GLY A 26 25.26 5.22 1.68
N GLU A 27 25.29 6.54 1.52
CA GLU A 27 24.76 7.46 2.53
C GLU A 27 23.25 7.21 2.79
N PRO A 28 22.78 7.41 4.02
CA PRO A 28 21.34 7.42 4.31
C PRO A 28 20.61 8.41 3.40
N GLY A 29 19.42 8.04 2.93
CA GLY A 29 18.57 8.94 2.17
C GLY A 29 18.26 10.23 2.95
N LYS A 30 18.12 11.35 2.24
CA LYS A 30 17.78 12.65 2.84
C LYS A 30 16.45 12.54 3.61
N THR A 31 16.38 13.17 4.77
CA THR A 31 15.12 13.31 5.51
C THR A 31 14.06 13.95 4.62
N GLY A 32 12.85 13.40 4.63
CA GLY A 32 11.72 13.98 3.89
C GLY A 32 11.43 15.42 4.34
N PRO A 33 10.77 16.24 3.50
CA PRO A 33 10.37 17.58 3.89
C PRO A 33 9.45 17.55 5.12
N PRO A 34 9.50 18.57 6.00
CA PRO A 34 8.55 18.70 7.09
C PRO A 34 7.11 18.64 6.59
N GLY A 35 6.23 18.01 7.37
CA GLY A 35 4.80 18.01 7.08
C GLY A 35 4.26 19.44 6.98
N LEU A 36 3.23 19.64 6.15
CA LEU A 36 2.57 20.94 6.03
C LEU A 36 2.08 21.41 7.41
N PRO A 37 2.22 22.70 7.75
CA PRO A 37 1.68 23.25 8.98
C PRO A 37 0.19 22.91 9.11
N GLY A 38 -0.22 22.44 10.30
CA GLY A 38 -1.63 22.21 10.59
C GLY A 38 -2.43 23.48 10.35
N ALA A 39 -3.59 23.37 9.70
CA ALA A 39 -4.48 24.50 9.47
C ALA A 39 -4.86 25.10 10.84
N GLY A 40 -4.29 26.28 11.13
CA GLY A 40 -4.58 27.03 12.34
C GLY A 40 -6.08 27.28 12.45
N GLY A 41 -6.61 27.06 13.65
CA GLY A 41 -8.02 27.29 13.96
C GLY A 41 -8.40 28.77 13.76
N SER A 42 -9.59 28.95 13.20
CA SER A 42 -10.35 30.21 13.10
C SER A 42 -9.89 31.20 12.01
N GLY A 43 -10.71 31.31 10.96
CA GLY A 43 -10.59 32.33 9.92
C GLY A 43 -11.14 31.82 8.60
N ALA A 44 -12.28 32.38 8.17
CA ALA A 44 -13.06 31.97 7.01
C ALA A 44 -12.21 31.51 5.80
N ILE A 45 -12.41 30.25 5.40
CA ILE A 45 -11.82 29.68 4.19
C ILE A 45 -12.42 30.44 3.00
N SER A 46 -11.64 31.34 2.42
CA SER A 46 -12.04 32.03 1.19
C SER A 46 -12.19 31.01 0.06
N THR A 47 -13.34 31.03 -0.61
CA THR A 47 -13.72 30.17 -1.74
C THR A 47 -12.67 30.12 -2.86
N ALA A 48 -11.80 31.14 -2.96
CA ALA A 48 -10.77 31.25 -3.99
C ALA A 48 -9.59 30.26 -3.84
N THR A 49 -9.13 29.93 -2.63
CA THR A 49 -7.98 29.03 -2.41
C THR A 49 -8.35 27.54 -2.32
N TYR A 50 -9.64 27.21 -2.28
CA TYR A 50 -10.12 25.82 -2.38
C TYR A 50 -9.83 25.19 -3.75
N THR A 51 -9.64 26.02 -4.78
CA THR A 51 -9.64 25.61 -6.19
C THR A 51 -8.27 25.32 -6.79
N THR A 52 -7.18 25.79 -6.18
CA THR A 52 -5.84 25.73 -6.79
C THR A 52 -5.05 24.48 -6.44
N VAL A 53 -5.41 23.77 -5.37
CA VAL A 53 -4.84 22.46 -5.03
C VAL A 53 -5.89 21.40 -5.32
N PRO A 54 -5.65 20.47 -6.26
CA PRO A 54 -6.61 19.44 -6.54
C PRO A 54 -6.73 18.51 -5.31
N ARG A 55 -7.94 18.39 -4.78
CA ARG A 55 -8.26 17.61 -3.58
C ARG A 55 -8.98 16.33 -3.97
N VAL A 56 -8.66 15.24 -3.28
CA VAL A 56 -9.26 13.93 -3.53
C VAL A 56 -9.59 13.24 -2.22
N ALA A 57 -10.83 12.79 -2.08
CA ALA A 57 -11.31 12.01 -0.95
C ALA A 57 -12.59 11.28 -1.35
N PHE A 58 -12.80 10.06 -0.85
CA PHE A 58 -14.08 9.38 -1.01
C PHE A 58 -14.44 8.58 0.25
N TYR A 59 -15.75 8.38 0.44
CA TYR A 59 -16.32 7.51 1.47
C TYR A 59 -17.60 6.91 0.90
N ALA A 60 -17.71 5.58 0.94
CA ALA A 60 -18.86 4.86 0.41
C ALA A 60 -19.18 3.61 1.25
N GLY A 61 -20.47 3.32 1.39
CA GLY A 61 -21.00 2.11 2.00
C GLY A 61 -21.51 1.10 0.97
N LEU A 62 -21.93 -0.06 1.43
CA LEU A 62 -22.52 -1.13 0.62
C LEU A 62 -24.03 -1.21 0.95
N LYS A 63 -24.92 -0.93 -0.01
CA LYS A 63 -26.38 -1.05 0.20
C LYS A 63 -26.86 -2.48 0.16
N ASN A 64 -26.34 -3.24 -0.80
CA ASN A 64 -26.77 -4.58 -1.11
C ASN A 64 -25.72 -5.59 -0.65
N PRO A 65 -26.12 -6.72 -0.04
CA PRO A 65 -25.20 -7.83 0.22
C PRO A 65 -24.50 -8.25 -1.08
N HIS A 66 -23.23 -8.59 -0.96
CA HIS A 66 -22.40 -8.96 -2.09
C HIS A 66 -21.70 -10.28 -1.79
N GLU A 67 -21.70 -11.18 -2.77
CA GLU A 67 -21.22 -12.56 -2.64
C GLU A 67 -20.17 -12.90 -3.71
N GLY A 68 -19.37 -13.93 -3.45
CA GLY A 68 -18.37 -14.41 -4.40
C GLY A 68 -17.02 -13.67 -4.35
N TYR A 69 -16.26 -13.81 -5.44
CA TYR A 69 -14.87 -13.36 -5.55
C TYR A 69 -14.69 -12.09 -6.42
N GLU A 70 -15.77 -11.35 -6.67
CA GLU A 70 -15.73 -10.13 -7.48
C GLU A 70 -15.44 -8.88 -6.64
N VAL A 71 -15.16 -7.76 -7.31
CA VAL A 71 -14.88 -6.48 -6.65
C VAL A 71 -16.11 -5.97 -5.91
N LEU A 72 -15.96 -5.66 -4.62
CA LEU A 72 -17.00 -5.01 -3.82
C LEU A 72 -17.31 -3.61 -4.38
N LYS A 73 -18.53 -3.44 -4.88
CA LYS A 73 -19.06 -2.18 -5.44
C LYS A 73 -19.78 -1.41 -4.32
N PHE A 74 -19.05 -0.56 -3.59
CA PHE A 74 -19.63 0.32 -2.57
C PHE A 74 -20.49 1.40 -3.25
N ASP A 75 -21.78 1.11 -3.37
CA ASP A 75 -22.78 1.87 -4.13
C ASP A 75 -23.47 2.98 -3.31
N ASP A 76 -23.24 3.04 -1.99
CA ASP A 76 -23.70 4.13 -1.14
C ASP A 76 -22.65 5.23 -0.99
N VAL A 77 -22.44 6.01 -2.03
CA VAL A 77 -21.44 7.08 -2.03
C VAL A 77 -21.90 8.26 -1.17
N VAL A 78 -21.19 8.51 -0.07
CA VAL A 78 -21.44 9.63 0.85
C VAL A 78 -20.57 10.83 0.51
N THR A 79 -19.33 10.60 0.07
CA THR A 79 -18.41 11.66 -0.36
C THR A 79 -17.57 11.16 -1.53
N ASN A 80 -17.36 12.00 -2.55
CA ASN A 80 -16.52 11.69 -3.71
C ASN A 80 -15.88 12.96 -4.29
N LEU A 81 -14.99 13.57 -3.52
CA LEU A 81 -14.29 14.79 -3.91
C LEU A 81 -13.31 14.49 -5.05
N GLY A 82 -13.46 15.20 -6.17
CA GLY A 82 -12.67 14.98 -7.38
C GLY A 82 -13.17 13.83 -8.26
N ASN A 83 -14.27 13.15 -7.90
CA ASN A 83 -14.92 12.11 -8.70
C ASN A 83 -13.96 10.98 -9.15
N ASN A 84 -13.06 10.57 -8.27
CA ASN A 84 -12.05 9.55 -8.54
C ASN A 84 -12.52 8.13 -8.20
N TYR A 85 -13.60 8.01 -7.41
CA TYR A 85 -14.26 6.73 -7.13
C TYR A 85 -15.43 6.51 -8.09
N ASP A 86 -15.48 5.33 -8.72
CA ASP A 86 -16.61 4.88 -9.54
C ASP A 86 -17.35 3.74 -8.83
N ALA A 87 -18.57 4.03 -8.39
CA ALA A 87 -19.45 3.10 -7.69
C ALA A 87 -19.90 1.92 -8.56
N THR A 88 -19.92 2.08 -9.89
CA THR A 88 -20.33 1.03 -10.82
C THR A 88 -19.28 -0.07 -10.90
N SER A 89 -17.99 0.32 -10.90
CA SER A 89 -16.87 -0.62 -10.94
C SER A 89 -16.29 -0.97 -9.58
N GLY A 90 -16.59 -0.20 -8.53
CA GLY A 90 -16.02 -0.34 -7.19
C GLY A 90 -14.58 0.18 -7.08
N LYS A 91 -14.09 0.94 -8.07
CA LYS A 91 -12.66 1.28 -8.20
C LYS A 91 -12.40 2.75 -7.94
N PHE A 92 -11.27 3.01 -7.29
CA PHE A 92 -10.68 4.34 -7.18
C PHE A 92 -9.54 4.49 -8.18
N THR A 93 -9.53 5.59 -8.95
CA THR A 93 -8.49 5.91 -9.92
C THR A 93 -7.67 7.11 -9.43
N CYS A 94 -6.37 6.91 -9.18
CA CYS A 94 -5.49 8.03 -8.83
C CYS A 94 -5.23 8.89 -10.09
N ASN A 95 -5.87 10.05 -10.18
CA ASN A 95 -5.63 11.01 -11.25
C ASN A 95 -4.47 11.98 -10.94
N ILE A 96 -4.05 12.05 -9.68
CA ILE A 96 -2.96 12.93 -9.22
C ILE A 96 -1.87 12.05 -8.60
N PRO A 97 -0.59 12.19 -9.01
CA PRO A 97 0.51 11.50 -8.33
C PRO A 97 0.62 11.94 -6.87
N GLY A 98 0.83 11.00 -5.96
CA GLY A 98 0.92 11.32 -4.54
C GLY A 98 0.67 10.11 -3.63
N THR A 99 0.61 10.40 -2.33
CA THR A 99 0.32 9.41 -1.30
C THR A 99 -1.17 9.38 -0.98
N TYR A 100 -1.82 8.22 -1.10
CA TYR A 100 -3.22 8.03 -0.77
C TYR A 100 -3.40 7.15 0.45
N PHE A 101 -4.40 7.46 1.29
CA PHE A 101 -4.78 6.68 2.46
C PHE A 101 -6.08 5.93 2.18
N PHE A 102 -6.08 4.63 2.43
CA PHE A 102 -7.29 3.80 2.33
C PHE A 102 -7.49 3.00 3.62
N THR A 103 -8.76 2.89 4.01
CA THR A 103 -9.24 2.02 5.07
C THR A 103 -10.58 1.45 4.67
N TYR A 104 -10.85 0.22 5.10
CA TYR A 104 -12.12 -0.44 4.82
C TYR A 104 -12.57 -1.28 6.03
N HIS A 105 -13.88 -1.37 6.19
CA HIS A 105 -14.55 -2.22 7.15
C HIS A 105 -15.60 -3.02 6.39
N VAL A 106 -15.49 -4.35 6.42
CA VAL A 106 -16.44 -5.25 5.76
C VAL A 106 -17.09 -6.10 6.84
N LEU A 107 -18.42 -6.18 6.79
CA LEU A 107 -19.21 -7.05 7.66
C LEU A 107 -19.59 -8.31 6.89
N MET A 108 -19.49 -9.46 7.57
CA MET A 108 -19.88 -10.75 7.00
C MET A 108 -21.25 -11.17 7.46
N ARG A 109 -22.04 -11.69 6.53
CA ARG A 109 -23.25 -12.43 6.86
C ARG A 109 -22.83 -13.84 7.28
N GLY A 110 -22.84 -14.12 8.57
CA GLY A 110 -22.58 -15.46 9.09
C GLY A 110 -23.69 -16.45 8.76
N GLY A 111 -23.37 -17.74 8.79
CA GLY A 111 -24.38 -18.81 8.75
C GLY A 111 -23.88 -20.19 8.33
N ASP A 112 -22.80 -20.28 7.56
CA ASP A 112 -22.28 -21.55 7.01
C ASP A 112 -20.97 -22.01 7.69
N GLY A 113 -20.47 -21.26 8.68
CA GLY A 113 -19.20 -21.54 9.36
C GLY A 113 -17.96 -21.20 8.55
N THR A 114 -18.10 -20.56 7.38
CA THR A 114 -16.96 -20.16 6.56
C THR A 114 -16.42 -18.79 6.99
N SER A 115 -15.09 -18.65 6.97
CA SER A 115 -14.46 -17.33 7.05
C SER A 115 -14.42 -16.73 5.65
N MET A 116 -14.63 -15.42 5.52
CA MET A 116 -14.27 -14.74 4.27
C MET A 116 -13.10 -13.77 4.47
N TRP A 117 -12.58 -13.32 3.33
CA TRP A 117 -11.41 -12.46 3.23
C TRP A 117 -11.79 -11.25 2.40
N ALA A 118 -11.34 -10.07 2.82
CA ALA A 118 -11.38 -8.88 1.99
C ALA A 118 -9.93 -8.45 1.71
N ASP A 119 -9.66 -8.16 0.44
CA ASP A 119 -8.34 -7.76 -0.04
C ASP A 119 -8.44 -6.37 -0.68
N LEU A 120 -7.58 -5.44 -0.26
CA LEU A 120 -7.40 -4.17 -0.97
C LEU A 120 -6.36 -4.38 -2.07
N CYS A 121 -6.76 -4.20 -3.32
CA CYS A 121 -5.95 -4.48 -4.50
C CYS A 121 -5.50 -3.20 -5.22
N LYS A 122 -4.26 -3.19 -5.72
CA LYS A 122 -3.77 -2.18 -6.67
C LYS A 122 -3.59 -2.81 -8.04
N ASN A 123 -4.30 -2.29 -9.05
CA ASN A 123 -4.20 -2.76 -10.45
C ASN A 123 -4.36 -4.29 -10.60
N GLY A 124 -5.26 -4.90 -9.82
CA GLY A 124 -5.48 -6.36 -9.83
C GLY A 124 -4.42 -7.18 -9.11
N GLN A 125 -3.37 -6.57 -8.58
CA GLN A 125 -2.38 -7.24 -7.74
C GLN A 125 -2.78 -7.11 -6.27
N VAL A 126 -2.94 -8.26 -5.62
CA VAL A 126 -2.80 -8.39 -4.17
C VAL A 126 -1.29 -8.34 -3.92
N GLY A 127 -0.79 -7.34 -3.22
CA GLY A 127 0.66 -7.17 -3.02
C GLY A 127 1.31 -8.46 -2.48
N PRO A 128 2.55 -8.82 -2.89
CA PRO A 128 3.28 -9.91 -2.26
C PRO A 128 3.44 -9.61 -0.76
N ALA A 129 3.27 -10.61 0.09
CA ALA A 129 3.61 -10.49 1.51
C ALA A 129 5.05 -9.97 1.64
N GLY A 130 5.21 -8.72 2.09
CA GLY A 130 6.50 -8.07 2.31
C GLY A 130 7.00 -7.11 1.22
N ALA A 131 6.39 -7.03 0.03
CA ALA A 131 6.81 -6.04 -0.98
C ALA A 131 5.97 -4.76 -0.94
N TRP A 132 4.69 -4.90 -0.60
CA TRP A 132 3.71 -3.85 -0.31
C TRP A 132 2.72 -4.53 0.62
N ALA A 133 2.68 -4.25 1.92
CA ALA A 133 1.91 -5.05 2.86
C ALA A 133 0.44 -5.15 2.38
N PRO A 134 -0.04 -6.30 1.90
CA PRO A 134 -1.43 -6.43 1.54
C PRO A 134 -2.22 -6.33 2.84
N SER A 135 -3.06 -5.29 2.96
CA SER A 135 -4.06 -5.21 4.02
C SER A 135 -5.14 -6.25 3.71
N ARG A 136 -4.84 -7.53 3.96
CA ARG A 136 -5.78 -8.64 3.87
C ARG A 136 -6.47 -8.78 5.21
N LEU A 137 -7.77 -8.58 5.22
CA LEU A 137 -8.59 -8.70 6.42
C LEU A 137 -9.27 -10.06 6.41
N LYS A 138 -8.86 -10.94 7.34
CA LYS A 138 -9.61 -12.15 7.67
C LYS A 138 -10.77 -11.74 8.58
N ILE A 139 -11.99 -12.12 8.21
CA ILE A 139 -13.16 -11.84 9.04
C ILE A 139 -13.79 -13.18 9.40
N PHE A 140 -14.02 -13.35 10.70
CA PHE A 140 -14.53 -14.60 11.26
C PHE A 140 -16.06 -14.62 11.20
N PRO A 141 -16.67 -15.81 11.03
CA PRO A 141 -18.10 -15.92 11.20
C PRO A 141 -18.48 -15.55 12.64
N PRO A 142 -19.67 -14.96 12.87
CA PRO A 142 -20.22 -14.84 14.20
C PRO A 142 -20.24 -16.23 14.87
N PRO A 143 -19.91 -16.37 16.18
CA PRO A 143 -20.11 -17.62 16.92
C PRO A 143 -21.48 -18.25 16.66
N SER A 144 -21.61 -19.58 16.75
CA SER A 144 -22.88 -20.30 16.56
C SER A 144 -23.93 -19.91 17.62
N GLU A 145 -25.22 -19.98 17.28
CA GLU A 145 -26.40 -19.51 18.05
C GLU A 145 -26.64 -20.16 19.44
N GLY A 146 -25.67 -20.10 20.34
CA GLY A 146 -25.83 -20.41 21.77
C GLY A 146 -25.62 -19.20 22.68
N PHE A 147 -25.22 -18.04 22.14
CA PHE A 147 -24.75 -16.90 22.94
C PHE A 147 -25.24 -15.51 22.47
N TYR A 148 -26.26 -15.41 21.60
CA TYR A 148 -26.78 -14.11 21.17
C TYR A 148 -28.03 -13.71 21.94
N LYS A 149 -27.85 -12.97 23.02
CA LYS A 149 -28.71 -11.82 23.26
C LYS A 149 -28.15 -10.65 22.45
N GLY A 150 -28.76 -10.38 21.29
CA GLY A 150 -28.68 -9.11 20.55
C GLY A 150 -27.31 -8.46 20.41
N GLY A 151 -26.47 -8.94 19.50
CA GLY A 151 -25.20 -8.31 19.17
C GLY A 151 -24.86 -8.49 17.69
N SER A 152 -24.75 -7.37 16.97
CA SER A 152 -24.25 -7.26 15.60
C SER A 152 -22.90 -7.97 15.43
N GLY A 153 -22.72 -8.72 14.34
CA GLY A 153 -21.49 -9.47 14.04
C GLY A 153 -20.21 -8.62 14.10
N GLU A 154 -19.09 -9.27 14.44
CA GLU A 154 -17.78 -8.60 14.57
C GLU A 154 -17.33 -7.99 13.24
N ALA A 155 -17.17 -6.67 13.22
CA ALA A 155 -16.57 -5.96 12.10
C ALA A 155 -15.04 -6.11 12.17
N GLY A 156 -14.45 -6.75 11.17
CA GLY A 156 -13.00 -6.70 10.99
C GLY A 156 -12.56 -5.30 10.53
N SER A 157 -11.40 -4.85 10.99
CA SER A 157 -10.78 -3.57 10.62
C SER A 157 -9.45 -3.84 9.94
N SER A 158 -9.28 -3.41 8.69
CA SER A 158 -7.97 -3.46 8.02
C SER A 158 -7.05 -2.36 8.53
N HIS A 159 -5.73 -2.63 8.61
CA HIS A 159 -4.75 -1.58 8.91
C HIS A 159 -4.63 -0.57 7.75
N PRO A 160 -4.40 0.71 8.08
CA PRO A 160 -4.30 1.78 7.10
C PRO A 160 -3.17 1.53 6.12
N PHE A 161 -3.46 1.73 4.83
CA PHE A 161 -2.49 1.58 3.75
C PHE A 161 -2.22 2.94 3.11
N SER A 162 -0.93 3.30 2.97
CA SER A 162 -0.46 4.51 2.30
C SER A 162 0.21 4.17 0.96
N GLU A 163 -0.35 4.66 -0.13
CA GLU A 163 0.06 4.33 -1.51
C GLU A 163 0.79 5.50 -2.16
N GLN A 164 2.09 5.40 -2.49
CA GLN A 164 2.83 6.40 -3.28
C GLN A 164 2.85 6.03 -4.78
N ARG A 165 2.30 6.90 -5.65
CA ARG A 165 2.73 6.93 -7.05
C ARG A 165 3.88 7.93 -7.22
N ASN A 166 4.97 7.45 -7.84
CA ASN A 166 6.05 8.28 -8.37
C ASN A 166 5.67 8.77 -9.78
#